data_AF-A0A949I151-F1
#
_entry.id   AF-A0A949I151-F1
#
_cell.length_a   1.000
_cell.length_b   1.000
_cell.length_c   1.000
_cell.angle_alpha   90.00
_cell.angle_beta   90.00
_cell.angle_gamma   90.00
#
_symmetry.space_group_name_H-M   'P 1'
#
loop_
_entity.id
_entity.type
_entity.pdbx_description
1 polymer ?
#
loop_
_entity_poly.entity_id
_entity_poly.type
_entity_poly.pdbx_seq_one_letter_code
_entity_poly.pdbx_strand_id
1 'polypeptide(L)' 'MGEAQRPGGLLYALGNLKPQIDPTAWIAPTAVLIGDVRVGPGTNIWFNCVLRGDINPI' A
#
# COMPACT_ATOMS: atom_id res chain seq x y z
N MET A 1 21.93 -12.06 4.58
CA MET A 1 20.70 -12.31 5.35
C MET A 1 19.96 -10.97 5.43
N GLY A 2 19.06 -10.70 4.48
CA GLY A 2 18.25 -9.48 4.48
C GLY A 2 16.90 -9.80 5.11
N GLU A 3 16.49 -9.04 6.12
CA GLU A 3 15.14 -9.12 6.66
C GLU A 3 14.15 -8.94 5.51
N ALA A 4 13.18 -9.85 5.38
CA ALA A 4 12.02 -9.61 4.54
C ALA A 4 11.33 -8.36 5.10
N GLN A 5 11.43 -7.24 4.38
CA GLN A 5 10.76 -5.98 4.70
C GLN A 5 9.28 -6.30 4.91
N ARG A 6 8.81 -6.32 6.16
CA ARG A 6 7.38 -6.39 6.45
C ARG A 6 6.77 -5.17 5.76
N PRO A 7 5.67 -5.30 5.00
CA PRO A 7 5.10 -4.16 4.30
C PRO A 7 4.86 -3.04 5.32
N GLY A 8 5.57 -1.93 5.16
CA GLY A 8 5.32 -0.73 5.94
C GLY A 8 3.94 -0.17 5.60
N GLY A 9 3.38 0.63 6.51
CA GLY A 9 2.09 1.29 6.32
C GLY A 9 0.92 0.54 6.96
N LEU A 10 -0.23 1.20 6.96
CA LEU A 10 -1.50 0.71 7.46
C LEU A 10 -2.36 0.31 6.26
N LEU A 11 -2.46 -1.01 6.03
CA LEU A 11 -3.18 -1.59 4.89
C LEU A 11 -4.53 -2.12 5.34
N TYR A 12 -5.61 -1.58 4.78
CA TYR A 12 -6.97 -1.96 5.13
C TYR A 12 -7.73 -2.50 3.92
N ALA A 13 -8.38 -3.64 4.12
CA ALA A 13 -9.33 -4.16 3.15
C ALA A 13 -10.68 -3.45 3.27
N LEU A 14 -11.36 -3.26 2.15
CA LEU A 14 -12.75 -2.80 2.06
C LEU A 14 -13.58 -3.87 1.36
N GLY A 15 -14.28 -4.70 2.15
CA GLY A 15 -14.94 -5.89 1.64
C GLY A 15 -13.94 -6.85 1.00
N ASN A 16 -14.07 -7.10 -0.30
CA ASN A 16 -13.18 -7.97 -1.07
C ASN A 16 -11.99 -7.23 -1.70
N LEU A 17 -11.95 -5.89 -1.59
CA LEU A 17 -10.89 -5.07 -2.14
C LEU A 17 -9.79 -4.90 -1.11
N LYS A 18 -8.54 -5.15 -1.51
CA LYS A 18 -7.36 -4.93 -0.66
C LYS A 18 -6.22 -4.34 -1.49
N PRO A 19 -5.38 -3.50 -0.89
CA PRO A 19 -4.19 -2.98 -1.57
C PRO A 19 -3.35 -4.12 -2.16
N GLN A 20 -2.97 -3.98 -3.42
CA GLN A 20 -2.05 -4.86 -4.12
C GLN A 20 -0.73 -4.11 -4.28
N ILE A 21 0.31 -4.62 -3.65
CA ILE A 21 1.60 -3.94 -3.58
C ILE A 21 2.64 -4.85 -4.21
N ASP A 22 3.33 -4.34 -5.23
CA ASP A 22 4.47 -5.04 -5.80
C ASP A 22 5.58 -5.22 -4.75
N PRO A 23 6.27 -6.37 -4.68
CA PRO A 23 7.32 -6.62 -3.67
C PRO A 23 8.50 -5.65 -3.70
N THR A 24 8.71 -4.94 -4.82
CA THR A 24 9.77 -3.95 -4.98
C THR A 24 9.36 -2.54 -4.57
N ALA A 25 8.07 -2.32 -4.29
CA ALA A 25 7.58 -1.03 -3.82
C ALA A 25 7.93 -0.80 -2.34
N TRP A 26 8.17 0.46 -1.98
CA TRP A 26 8.38 0.86 -0.60
C TRP A 26 7.20 1.67 -0.10
N ILE A 27 6.66 1.26 1.06
CA ILE A 27 5.56 1.94 1.73
C ILE A 27 6.05 2.43 3.09
N ALA A 28 5.96 3.73 3.34
CA ALA A 28 6.33 4.31 4.61
C ALA A 28 5.45 3.76 5.75
N PRO A 29 6.00 3.54 6.97
CA PRO A 29 5.25 2.99 8.10
C PRO A 29 3.94 3.69 8.47
N THR A 30 3.81 5.00 8.17
CA THR A 30 2.61 5.80 8.50
C THR A 30 1.69 6.06 7.31
N ALA A 31 2.01 5.55 6.12
CA ALA A 31 1.11 5.65 4.97
C ALA A 31 -0.13 4.76 5.18
N VAL A 32 -1.29 5.20 4.69
CA VAL A 32 -2.57 4.48 4.80
C VAL A 32 -3.09 4.14 3.41
N LEU A 33 -3.29 2.85 3.13
CA LEU A 33 -3.85 2.36 1.86
C LEU A 33 -5.12 1.56 2.15
N ILE A 34 -6.23 1.93 1.51
CA ILE A 34 -7.56 1.35 1.75
C ILE A 34 -8.21 0.97 0.41
N GLY A 35 -8.72 -0.25 0.29
CA GLY A 35 -9.56 -0.66 -0.83
C GLY A 35 -8.79 -1.03 -2.11
N ASP A 36 -9.32 -0.64 -3.28
CA ASP A 36 -8.75 -0.94 -4.60
C ASP A 36 -7.60 0.01 -4.92
N VAL A 37 -6.44 -0.30 -4.35
CA VAL A 37 -5.18 0.43 -4.55
C VAL A 37 -4.16 -0.51 -5.18
N ARG A 38 -3.55 -0.12 -6.29
CA ARG A 38 -2.51 -0.90 -6.97
C ARG A 38 -1.19 -0.13 -7.02
N VAL A 39 -0.21 -0.61 -6.25
CA VAL A 39 1.14 -0.04 -6.22
C VAL A 39 2.05 -0.85 -7.13
N GLY A 40 2.53 -0.21 -8.20
CA GLY A 40 3.44 -0.82 -9.18
C GLY A 40 4.90 -0.93 -8.72
N PRO A 41 5.74 -1.66 -9.48
CA PRO A 41 7.13 -1.91 -9.13
C PRO A 41 7.94 -0.62 -8.99
N GLY A 42 8.86 -0.59 -8.02
CA GLY A 42 9.74 0.56 -7.74
C GLY A 42 9.04 1.83 -7.26
N THR A 43 7.74 1.76 -6.94
CA THR A 43 6.97 2.90 -6.43
C THR A 43 7.27 3.15 -4.96
N ASN A 44 7.36 4.43 -4.57
CA ASN A 44 7.54 4.84 -3.18
C ASN A 44 6.32 5.64 -2.69
N ILE A 45 5.65 5.14 -1.66
CA ILE A 45 4.58 5.87 -0.95
C ILE A 45 5.13 6.39 0.36
N TRP A 46 5.20 7.71 0.49
CA TRP A 46 5.88 8.37 1.59
C TRP A 46 4.97 8.60 2.79
N PHE A 47 5.58 9.03 3.90
CA PHE A 47 4.93 9.21 5.19
C PHE A 47 3.64 10.01 5.07
N ASN A 48 2.60 9.56 5.78
CA ASN A 48 1.30 10.21 5.93
C ASN A 48 0.46 10.36 4.65
N CYS A 49 0.87 9.74 3.53
CA CYS A 49 -0.01 9.60 2.38
C CYS A 49 -1.25 8.76 2.72
N VAL A 50 -2.40 9.16 2.20
CA VAL A 50 -3.65 8.39 2.29
C VAL A 50 -4.15 8.09 0.88
N LEU A 51 -4.08 6.81 0.49
CA LEU A 51 -4.65 6.31 -0.76
C LEU A 51 -5.91 5.54 -0.40
N ARG A 52 -7.06 6.10 -0.75
CA ARG A 52 -8.38 5.52 -0.48
C ARG A 52 -9.10 5.23 -1.78
N GLY A 53 -8.97 3.99 -2.26
CA GLY A 53 -9.69 3.47 -3.43
C GLY A 53 -11.00 2.81 -3.03
N ASP A 54 -11.94 3.57 -2.47
CA ASP A 54 -13.23 3.05 -2.00
C ASP A 54 -14.37 3.19 -3.01
N ILE A 55 -14.32 4.20 -3.88
CA ILE A 55 -15.29 4.44 -4.96
C ILE A 55 -14.70 4.05 -6.32
N ASN A 56 -13.48 4.51 -6.61
CA ASN A 56 -12.75 4.25 -7.85
C ASN A 56 -11.34 3.72 -7.52
N PRO A 57 -10.71 2.97 -8.43
CA PRO A 57 -9.36 2.47 -8.24
C PRO A 57 -8.33 3.61 -8.16
N ILE A 58 -7.27 3.38 -7.37
CA ILE A 58 -6.05 4.21 -7.30
C ILE A 58 -4.86 3.42 -7.84
#